data_AF-A0A2G4IJU5-F1
#
_entry.id   AF-A0A2G4IJU5-F1
#
_cell.length_a   1.000
_cell.length_b   1.000
_cell.length_c   1.000
_cell.angle_alpha   90.00
_cell.angle_beta   90.00
_cell.angle_gamma   90.00
#
_symmetry.space_group_name_H-M   'P 1'
#
loop_
_entity.id
_entity.type
_entity.pdbx_description
1 polymer ?
#
loop_
_entity_poly.entity_id
_entity_poly.type
_entity_poly.pdbx_seq_one_letter_code
_entity_poly.pdbx_strand_id
1 'polypeptide(L)'
;MLDMAEEFGYSVTQFHHAIEAYKIRDVLAKKGICGSMWSGWFGFKMESLDGIEENVALIHDAGGCAVVHSDSAVGIQRLNLDAAKALAAGRRIGLKITDGEAIKWVTSWLTSRTSCPIMRILRPPTACRRMQRLRPSRKIPLRCGGSLTSTARWRKVKRLM
;
A
#
# COMPACT_ATOMS: atom_id res chain seq x y z
N MET A 1 8.64 11.19 -13.62
CA MET A 1 8.27 9.75 -13.62
C MET A 1 6.77 9.55 -13.55
N LEU A 2 6.06 10.16 -12.58
CA LEU A 2 4.60 10.00 -12.47
C LEU A 2 3.87 10.48 -13.74
N ASP A 3 4.21 11.68 -14.24
CA ASP A 3 3.57 12.22 -15.45
C ASP A 3 3.89 11.37 -16.69
N MET A 4 5.12 10.84 -16.80
CA MET A 4 5.48 9.90 -17.87
C MET A 4 4.68 8.59 -17.77
N ALA A 5 4.39 8.11 -16.55
CA ALA A 5 3.56 6.92 -16.36
C ALA A 5 2.14 7.15 -16.89
N GLU A 6 1.61 8.36 -16.72
CA GLU A 6 0.32 8.77 -17.26
C GLU A 6 0.36 8.93 -18.78
N GLU A 7 1.38 9.58 -19.32
CA GLU A 7 1.56 9.80 -20.76
C GLU A 7 1.65 8.49 -21.54
N PHE A 8 2.43 7.53 -21.03
CA PHE A 8 2.71 6.25 -21.71
C PHE A 8 1.84 5.09 -21.20
N GLY A 9 0.91 5.33 -20.28
CA GLY A 9 -0.07 4.34 -19.83
C GLY A 9 0.49 3.16 -19.02
N TYR A 10 1.57 3.36 -18.26
CA TYR A 10 2.11 2.34 -17.35
C TYR A 10 1.90 2.72 -15.88
N SER A 11 2.02 1.74 -14.98
CA SER A 11 1.84 1.97 -13.53
C SER A 11 3.17 1.89 -12.80
N VAL A 12 3.52 2.96 -12.09
CA VAL A 12 4.62 2.93 -11.12
C VAL A 12 4.11 2.30 -9.83
N THR A 13 4.78 1.27 -9.34
CA THR A 13 4.39 0.58 -8.10
C THR A 13 5.16 1.10 -6.90
N GLN A 14 6.42 1.50 -7.10
CA GLN A 14 7.31 1.94 -6.05
C GLN A 14 8.42 2.83 -6.59
N PHE A 15 8.80 3.84 -5.81
CA PHE A 15 10.07 4.54 -5.98
C PHE A 15 11.11 3.97 -5.01
N HIS A 16 12.27 3.62 -5.55
CA HIS A 16 13.45 3.28 -4.76
C HIS A 16 14.25 4.53 -4.46
N HIS A 17 14.94 4.53 -3.31
CA HIS A 17 15.75 5.66 -2.84
C HIS A 17 14.92 6.94 -2.71
N ALA A 18 13.68 6.81 -2.23
CA ALA A 18 12.69 7.87 -2.20
C ALA A 18 12.97 8.86 -1.05
N ILE A 19 14.17 9.47 -1.06
CA ILE A 19 14.78 10.20 0.06
C ILE A 19 14.01 11.46 0.44
N GLU A 20 13.27 12.05 -0.51
CA GLU A 20 12.41 13.22 -0.30
C GLU A 20 10.91 12.90 -0.48
N ALA A 21 10.52 11.62 -0.42
CA ALA A 21 9.12 11.22 -0.62
C ALA A 21 8.14 11.93 0.31
N TYR A 22 8.56 12.26 1.53
CA TYR A 22 7.78 13.01 2.52
C TYR A 22 7.19 14.34 1.98
N LYS A 23 7.82 14.95 0.97
CA LYS A 23 7.36 16.19 0.32
C LYS A 23 6.14 15.97 -0.57
N ILE A 24 5.99 14.77 -1.13
CA ILE A 24 4.90 14.40 -2.05
C ILE A 24 4.05 13.23 -1.51
N ARG A 25 4.05 13.06 -0.18
CA ARG A 25 3.45 11.90 0.49
C ARG A 25 1.96 11.73 0.20
N ASP A 26 1.23 12.82 0.05
CA ASP A 26 -0.20 12.81 -0.28
C ASP A 26 -0.44 12.36 -1.73
N VAL A 27 0.42 12.78 -2.67
CA VAL A 27 0.37 12.34 -4.07
C VAL A 27 0.62 10.84 -4.17
N LEU A 28 1.65 10.34 -3.47
CA LEU A 28 1.99 8.91 -3.45
C LEU A 28 0.87 8.09 -2.81
N ALA A 29 0.29 8.55 -1.71
CA ALA A 29 -0.84 7.91 -1.05
C ALA A 29 -2.08 7.84 -1.96
N LYS A 30 -2.45 8.95 -2.60
CA LYS A 30 -3.58 9.02 -3.55
C LYS A 30 -3.43 8.06 -4.72
N LYS A 31 -2.20 7.93 -5.25
CA LYS A 31 -1.90 7.04 -6.38
C LYS A 31 -1.61 5.59 -5.95
N GLY A 32 -1.55 5.30 -4.65
CA GLY A 32 -1.23 3.98 -4.14
C GLY A 32 0.20 3.52 -4.47
N ILE A 33 1.15 4.47 -4.55
CA ILE A 33 2.55 4.21 -4.91
C ILE A 33 3.40 4.13 -3.65
N CYS A 34 4.22 3.09 -3.56
CA CYS A 34 5.10 2.89 -2.40
C CYS A 34 6.37 3.75 -2.48
N GLY A 35 6.89 4.15 -1.32
CA GLY A 35 8.25 4.68 -1.17
C GLY A 35 9.13 3.63 -0.50
N SER A 36 10.24 3.24 -1.13
CA SER A 36 11.31 2.47 -0.50
C SER A 36 12.42 3.42 -0.06
N MET A 37 12.63 3.49 1.26
CA MET A 37 13.38 4.54 1.92
C MET A 37 14.35 3.97 2.94
N TRP A 38 15.38 4.76 3.24
CA TRP A 38 16.31 4.52 4.33
C TRP A 38 15.87 5.30 5.57
N SER A 39 16.23 4.84 6.77
CA SER A 39 15.91 5.51 8.04
C SER A 39 17.02 6.41 8.59
N GLY A 40 18.06 6.67 7.80
CA GLY A 40 19.20 7.50 8.23
C GLY A 40 20.37 7.60 7.24
N TRP A 41 20.25 7.01 6.04
CA TRP A 41 21.31 7.08 5.03
C TRP A 41 21.02 8.20 4.02
N PHE A 42 21.50 9.40 4.33
CA PHE A 42 21.34 10.61 3.51
C PHE A 42 22.55 11.54 3.73
N GLY A 43 22.65 12.65 3.00
CA GLY A 43 23.76 13.62 3.11
C GLY A 43 25.12 13.15 2.56
N PHE A 44 25.18 11.96 1.95
CA PHE A 44 26.38 11.44 1.29
C PHE A 44 26.60 12.05 -0.10
N LYS A 45 25.59 12.74 -0.64
CA LYS A 45 25.60 13.48 -1.91
C LYS A 45 24.71 14.72 -1.78
N MET A 46 24.89 15.67 -2.69
CA MET A 46 24.03 16.86 -2.76
C MET A 46 22.57 16.47 -3.03
N GLU A 47 22.33 15.45 -3.85
CA GLU A 47 21.00 14.94 -4.19
C GLU A 47 20.33 14.18 -3.03
N SER A 48 21.07 13.80 -1.99
CA SER A 48 20.52 13.17 -0.79
C SER A 48 20.59 14.09 0.43
N LEU A 49 20.87 15.39 0.25
CA LEU A 49 21.12 16.31 1.36
C LEU A 49 19.87 16.60 2.19
N ASP A 50 18.70 16.66 1.56
CA ASP A 50 17.43 17.02 2.23
C ASP A 50 16.66 15.80 2.76
N GLY A 51 17.39 14.69 2.97
CA GLY A 51 16.84 13.51 3.63
C GLY A 51 16.60 13.77 5.11
N ILE A 52 15.52 13.18 5.64
CA ILE A 52 15.14 13.26 7.06
C ILE A 52 14.82 11.86 7.59
N GLU A 53 15.00 11.65 8.88
CA GLU A 53 14.75 10.35 9.53
C GLU A 53 13.24 10.00 9.54
N GLU A 54 12.37 11.01 9.56
CA GLU A 54 10.92 10.89 9.65
C GLU A 54 10.26 10.47 8.33
N ASN A 55 10.99 10.38 7.23
CA ASN A 55 10.44 10.18 5.89
C ASN A 55 9.48 8.97 5.81
N VAL A 56 9.91 7.83 6.36
CA VAL A 56 9.11 6.60 6.45
C VAL A 56 7.82 6.82 7.23
N ALA A 57 7.92 7.47 8.40
CA ALA A 57 6.79 7.72 9.29
C ALA A 57 5.79 8.71 8.67
N LEU A 58 6.26 9.74 7.97
CA LEU A 58 5.42 10.73 7.30
C LEU A 58 4.64 10.11 6.13
N ILE A 59 5.26 9.23 5.34
CA ILE A 59 4.55 8.48 4.29
C ILE A 59 3.46 7.60 4.90
N HIS A 60 3.78 6.90 6.00
CA HIS A 60 2.81 6.08 6.71
C HIS A 60 1.63 6.90 7.26
N ASP A 61 1.90 8.04 7.90
CA ASP A 61 0.89 8.95 8.45
C ASP A 61 -0.05 9.52 7.37
N ALA A 62 0.48 9.78 6.17
CA ALA A 62 -0.34 10.18 5.03
C ALA A 62 -1.24 9.06 4.46
N GLY A 63 -1.23 7.86 5.06
CA GLY A 63 -1.93 6.67 4.55
C GLY A 63 -1.24 6.03 3.35
N GLY A 64 0.01 6.39 3.09
CA GLY A 64 0.81 5.87 2.00
C GLY A 64 1.50 4.54 2.32
N CYS A 65 2.07 3.93 1.29
CA CYS A 65 2.83 2.70 1.42
C CYS A 65 4.30 3.00 1.72
N ALA A 66 4.68 2.89 3.00
CA ALA A 66 6.05 3.09 3.47
C ALA A 66 6.81 1.75 3.54
N VAL A 67 8.02 1.71 2.99
CA VAL A 67 8.92 0.55 3.03
C VAL A 67 10.30 0.98 3.49
N VAL A 68 10.85 0.24 4.44
CA VAL A 68 12.23 0.38 4.86
C VAL A 68 13.07 -0.65 4.12
N HIS A 69 14.12 -0.18 3.44
CA HIS A 69 15.05 -1.00 2.68
C HIS A 69 16.48 -0.57 3.01
N SER A 70 17.46 -1.46 2.86
CA SER A 70 18.87 -1.17 3.20
C SER A 70 19.74 -0.86 1.99
N ASP A 71 19.38 -1.39 0.81
CA ASP A 71 20.25 -1.42 -0.38
C ASP A 71 21.64 -2.04 -0.11
N SER A 72 21.68 -2.97 0.85
CA SER A 72 22.92 -3.60 1.32
C SER A 72 22.67 -5.06 1.69
N ALA A 73 23.51 -5.94 1.14
CA ALA A 73 23.50 -7.37 1.45
C ALA A 73 23.78 -7.68 2.93
N VAL A 74 24.43 -6.75 3.65
CA VAL A 74 24.70 -6.87 5.09
C VAL A 74 23.63 -6.14 5.90
N GLY A 75 23.30 -4.90 5.50
CA GLY A 75 22.30 -4.08 6.21
C GLY A 75 20.91 -4.71 6.23
N ILE A 76 20.56 -5.51 5.21
CA ILE A 76 19.26 -6.19 5.13
C ILE A 76 18.97 -7.08 6.35
N GLN A 77 20.02 -7.64 6.97
CA GLN A 77 19.86 -8.52 8.14
C GLN A 77 19.44 -7.76 9.42
N ARG A 78 19.47 -6.43 9.39
CA ARG A 78 19.19 -5.54 10.53
C ARG A 78 18.07 -4.55 10.23
N LEU A 79 17.19 -4.85 9.25
CA LEU A 79 16.07 -3.98 8.90
C LEU A 79 15.12 -3.68 10.07
N ASN A 80 15.05 -4.56 11.07
CA ASN A 80 14.31 -4.32 12.30
C ASN A 80 14.86 -3.09 13.07
N LEU A 81 16.17 -2.88 13.06
CA LEU A 81 16.79 -1.69 13.66
C LEU A 81 16.49 -0.44 12.82
N ASP A 82 16.52 -0.56 11.50
CA ASP A 82 16.22 0.58 10.63
C ASP A 82 14.74 0.98 10.72
N ALA A 83 13.82 0.03 10.84
CA ALA A 83 12.42 0.30 11.13
C ALA A 83 12.24 0.97 12.50
N ALA A 84 13.00 0.53 13.53
CA ALA A 84 12.97 1.15 14.84
C ALA A 84 13.48 2.60 14.84
N LYS A 85 14.53 2.91 14.06
CA LYS A 85 15.02 4.30 13.88
C LYS A 85 13.94 5.19 13.27
N ALA A 86 13.32 4.74 12.17
CA ALA A 86 12.22 5.45 11.52
C ALA A 86 11.02 5.67 12.46
N LEU A 87 10.68 4.64 13.26
CA LEU A 87 9.61 4.72 14.27
C LEU A 87 9.94 5.75 15.35
N ALA A 88 11.17 5.73 15.87
CA ALA A 88 11.62 6.67 16.88
C ALA A 88 11.57 8.11 16.35
N ALA A 89 12.01 8.35 15.11
CA ALA A 89 11.93 9.65 14.47
C ALA A 89 10.47 10.13 14.30
N GLY A 90 9.58 9.25 13.81
CA GLY A 90 8.15 9.56 13.72
C GLY A 90 7.52 9.92 15.07
N ARG A 91 7.84 9.15 16.12
CA ARG A 91 7.35 9.42 17.49
C ARG A 91 7.91 10.73 18.05
N ARG A 92 9.16 11.07 17.74
CA ARG A 92 9.81 12.33 18.16
C ARG A 92 9.06 13.57 17.65
N ILE A 93 8.49 13.50 16.46
CA ILE A 93 7.65 14.58 15.90
C ILE A 93 6.17 14.48 16.28
N GLY A 94 5.80 13.56 17.18
CA GLY A 94 4.45 13.43 17.73
C GLY A 94 3.53 12.44 17.03
N LEU A 95 4.02 11.66 16.05
CA LEU A 95 3.20 10.63 15.39
C LEU A 95 2.98 9.43 16.32
N LYS A 96 1.73 8.98 16.41
CA LYS A 96 1.33 7.85 17.27
C LYS A 96 1.33 6.55 16.47
N ILE A 97 2.53 6.04 16.18
CA ILE A 97 2.71 4.80 15.43
C ILE A 97 3.02 3.67 16.40
N THR A 98 2.31 2.55 16.28
CA THR A 98 2.52 1.34 17.09
C THR A 98 3.67 0.50 16.55
N ASP A 99 4.28 -0.34 17.39
CA ASP A 99 5.34 -1.25 16.94
C ASP A 99 4.81 -2.25 15.88
N GLY A 100 3.53 -2.64 16.01
CA GLY A 100 2.82 -3.48 15.03
C GLY A 100 2.55 -2.80 13.69
N GLU A 101 2.54 -1.47 13.64
CA GLU A 101 2.54 -0.72 12.37
C GLU A 101 3.95 -0.60 11.81
N ALA A 102 4.94 -0.35 12.65
CA ALA A 102 6.33 -0.23 12.20
C ALA A 102 6.87 -1.53 11.59
N ILE A 103 6.53 -2.70 12.15
CA ILE A 103 6.98 -4.00 11.60
C ILE A 103 6.43 -4.24 10.18
N LYS A 104 5.31 -3.60 9.81
CA LYS A 104 4.73 -3.70 8.46
C LYS A 104 5.64 -3.09 7.41
N TRP A 105 6.47 -2.09 7.75
CA TRP A 105 7.38 -1.43 6.81
C TRP A 105 8.48 -2.35 6.28
N VAL A 106 8.74 -3.48 6.96
CA VAL A 106 9.74 -4.48 6.55
C VAL A 106 9.15 -5.85 6.22
N THR A 107 7.84 -6.06 6.44
CA THR A 107 7.18 -7.37 6.24
C THR A 107 6.03 -7.36 5.23
N SER A 108 5.34 -6.24 5.05
CA SER A 108 4.01 -6.22 4.41
C SER A 108 3.97 -5.58 3.02
N TRP A 109 5.12 -5.37 2.37
CA TRP A 109 5.19 -4.71 1.06
C TRP A 109 4.30 -5.38 -0.01
N LEU A 110 4.12 -6.70 0.05
CA LEU A 110 3.29 -7.47 -0.88
C LEU A 110 1.79 -7.48 -0.53
N THR A 111 1.40 -7.10 0.69
CA THR A 111 0.02 -7.26 1.18
C THR A 111 -0.78 -5.96 1.22
N SER A 112 -0.15 -4.79 1.08
CA SER A 112 -0.85 -3.50 0.92
C SER A 112 -1.57 -3.40 -0.43
N ARG A 113 -1.30 -4.30 -1.38
CA ARG A 113 -2.15 -4.54 -2.54
C ARG A 113 -3.44 -5.22 -2.09
N THR A 114 -4.47 -4.44 -1.83
CA THR A 114 -5.87 -4.80 -2.14
C THR A 114 -6.09 -5.14 -3.63
N SER A 115 -5.02 -5.22 -4.42
CA SER A 115 -4.96 -5.63 -5.82
C SER A 115 -3.92 -6.73 -6.09
N CYS A 116 -3.74 -7.72 -5.21
CA CYS A 116 -3.06 -8.95 -5.61
C CYS A 116 -3.97 -9.73 -6.59
N PRO A 117 -3.64 -9.87 -7.89
CA PRO A 117 -4.44 -10.67 -8.80
C PRO A 117 -4.40 -12.16 -8.43
N ILE A 118 -3.34 -12.63 -7.76
CA ILE A 118 -3.24 -14.01 -7.24
C ILE A 118 -4.27 -14.32 -6.15
N MET A 119 -4.58 -13.35 -5.26
CA MET A 119 -5.67 -13.53 -4.29
C MET A 119 -7.07 -13.30 -4.88
N ARG A 120 -7.17 -12.73 -6.08
CA ARG A 120 -8.45 -12.63 -6.82
C ARG A 120 -8.81 -13.95 -7.52
N ILE A 121 -7.82 -14.76 -7.89
CA ILE A 121 -8.01 -16.10 -8.48
C ILE A 121 -8.46 -17.12 -7.42
N LEU A 122 -8.03 -16.96 -6.16
CA LEU A 122 -8.32 -17.90 -5.08
C LEU A 122 -9.49 -17.49 -4.16
N ARG A 123 -10.10 -16.32 -4.38
CA ARG A 123 -11.37 -15.97 -3.71
C ARG A 123 -12.54 -16.36 -4.60
N PRO A 124 -13.31 -17.40 -4.27
CA PRO A 124 -14.60 -17.60 -4.92
C PRO A 124 -15.48 -16.37 -4.69
N PRO A 125 -16.30 -15.95 -5.67
CA PRO A 125 -17.13 -14.75 -5.61
C PRO A 125 -18.18 -14.76 -4.48
N THR A 126 -18.25 -15.81 -3.67
CA THR A 126 -19.18 -15.97 -2.54
C THR A 126 -18.59 -15.57 -1.19
N ALA A 127 -17.29 -15.25 -1.08
CA ALA A 127 -16.66 -14.93 0.21
C ALA A 127 -16.95 -13.51 0.74
N CYS A 128 -17.97 -12.81 0.21
CA CYS A 128 -18.56 -11.62 0.81
C CYS A 128 -19.75 -12.03 1.70
N ARG A 129 -19.53 -12.90 2.70
CA ARG A 129 -20.52 -13.19 3.76
C ARG A 129 -19.96 -13.99 4.94
N ARG A 130 -18.99 -13.44 5.68
CA ARG A 130 -18.80 -13.73 7.13
C ARG A 130 -17.53 -13.06 7.65
N MET A 131 -17.69 -11.87 8.22
CA MET A 131 -16.93 -11.44 9.42
C MET A 131 -17.75 -10.36 10.13
N GLN A 132 -18.96 -10.73 10.53
CA GLN A 132 -19.66 -10.11 11.64
C GLN A 132 -20.27 -11.24 12.44
N ARG A 133 -19.65 -11.59 13.57
CA ARG A 133 -20.27 -12.18 14.77
C ARG A 133 -19.19 -12.46 15.81
N LEU A 134 -18.88 -11.42 16.58
CA LEU A 134 -18.77 -11.55 18.04
C LEU A 134 -19.70 -10.50 18.64
N ARG A 135 -20.97 -10.88 18.83
CA ARG A 135 -21.91 -10.38 19.85
C ARG A 135 -23.25 -11.11 19.68
N PRO A 136 -23.77 -11.80 20.71
CA PRO A 136 -25.09 -12.40 20.68
C PRO A 136 -26.13 -11.39 21.18
N SER A 137 -27.08 -11.02 20.32
CA SER A 137 -28.52 -10.89 20.62
C SER A 137 -29.17 -9.93 19.61
N ARG A 138 -30.47 -10.16 19.39
CA ARG A 138 -31.40 -9.49 18.46
C ARG A 138 -31.41 -10.07 17.03
N LYS A 139 -32.37 -10.98 16.83
CA LYS A 139 -32.81 -11.51 15.53
C LYS A 139 -33.70 -10.46 14.84
N ILE A 140 -33.42 -10.14 13.58
CA ILE A 140 -34.36 -9.50 12.65
C ILE A 140 -34.41 -10.39 11.39
N PRO A 141 -35.59 -10.77 10.86
CA PRO A 141 -35.67 -11.68 9.72
C PRO A 141 -35.48 -10.94 8.40
N LEU A 142 -34.57 -11.41 7.55
CA LEU A 142 -34.47 -11.00 6.15
C LEU A 142 -35.23 -12.00 5.27
N ARG A 143 -36.30 -11.54 4.61
CA ARG A 143 -37.05 -12.27 3.59
C ARG A 143 -36.22 -12.30 2.29
N CYS A 144 -36.01 -13.50 1.74
CA CYS A 144 -35.58 -13.71 0.36
C CYS A 144 -36.75 -14.29 -0.44
N GLY A 145 -37.03 -13.70 -1.61
CA GLY A 145 -37.85 -14.25 -2.70
C GLY A 145 -37.50 -13.43 -3.94
N GLY A 146 -37.42 -13.95 -5.16
CA GLY A 146 -37.63 -15.27 -5.73
C GLY A 146 -37.14 -15.21 -7.19
N SER A 147 -36.88 -16.38 -7.78
CA SER A 147 -36.39 -16.62 -9.13
C SER A 147 -37.29 -16.10 -10.25
N LEU A 148 -36.72 -15.80 -11.43
CA LEU A 148 -37.17 -16.38 -12.71
C LEU A 148 -36.19 -16.07 -13.86
N THR A 149 -36.07 -17.07 -14.72
CA THR A 149 -35.23 -17.26 -15.91
C THR A 149 -35.68 -16.44 -17.12
N SER A 150 -34.76 -15.99 -17.98
CA SER A 150 -34.97 -16.03 -19.45
C SER A 150 -33.64 -15.94 -20.22
N THR A 151 -33.43 -16.94 -21.06
CA THR A 151 -32.45 -17.00 -22.15
C THR A 151 -32.82 -16.05 -23.30
N ALA A 152 -31.80 -15.76 -24.15
CA ALA A 152 -31.84 -15.12 -25.48
C ALA A 152 -31.79 -13.57 -25.55
N ARG A 153 -30.68 -13.03 -26.11
CA ARG A 153 -30.63 -12.54 -27.50
C ARG A 153 -29.20 -12.23 -27.96
N TRP A 154 -28.92 -12.63 -29.20
CA TRP A 154 -27.63 -12.65 -29.88
C TRP A 154 -27.23 -11.31 -30.53
N ARG A 155 -25.91 -11.09 -30.61
CA ARG A 155 -25.08 -10.46 -31.67
C ARG A 155 -25.58 -9.21 -32.41
N LYS A 156 -24.74 -8.16 -32.41
CA LYS A 156 -24.01 -7.61 -33.59
C LYS A 156 -23.46 -6.23 -33.24
N VAL A 157 -22.13 -6.06 -33.16
CA VAL A 157 -21.39 -4.96 -33.81
C VAL A 157 -19.95 -5.43 -34.06
N LYS A 158 -19.70 -5.94 -35.28
CA LYS A 158 -18.36 -5.99 -35.90
C LYS A 158 -18.58 -5.77 -37.40
N ARG A 159 -17.75 -4.90 -37.97
CA ARG A 159 -17.55 -4.53 -39.39
C ARG A 159 -18.54 -3.55 -40.02
N LEU A 160 -18.03 -2.36 -40.30
CA LEU A 160 -17.79 -1.79 -41.65
C LEU A 160 -16.55 -0.90 -41.52
N MET A 161 -15.49 -1.22 -42.27
CA MET A 161 -14.86 -0.37 -43.29
C MET A 161 -13.99 0.74 -42.69
#